data_AF-A0A2N7IM21-F1
#
_entry.id   AF-A0A2N7IM21-F1
#
_cell.length_a   1.000
_cell.length_b   1.000
_cell.length_c   1.000
_cell.angle_alpha   90.00
_cell.angle_beta   90.00
_cell.angle_gamma   90.00
#
_symmetry.space_group_name_H-M   'P 1'
#
loop_
_entity.id
_entity.type
_entity.pdbx_description
1 polymer ?
#
loop_
_entity_poly.entity_id
_entity_poly.type
_entity_poly.pdbx_seq_one_letter_code
_entity_poly.pdbx_strand_id
1 'polypeptide(L)'
;MTTNTTSTNTETNSTVRLVAALKVLGVTDDTPLHLRQLLISSILSVAKFNDDADLIDICEFSLARLQTELEDDVRENAGSPIH
;
A
#
# COMPACT_ATOMS: atom_id res chain seq x y z
N MET A 1 7.87 34.74 -13.88
CA MET A 1 7.91 34.46 -12.44
C MET A 1 7.79 32.95 -12.30
N THR A 2 8.84 32.28 -11.81
CA THR A 2 9.00 30.82 -11.83
C THR A 2 8.49 30.16 -10.53
N THR A 3 7.59 29.18 -10.71
CA THR A 3 7.46 27.86 -10.05
C THR A 3 7.29 27.67 -8.53
N ASN A 4 6.18 26.97 -8.22
CA ASN A 4 6.00 25.84 -7.27
C ASN A 4 6.05 26.08 -5.76
N THR A 5 4.95 25.71 -5.07
CA THR A 5 4.92 24.86 -3.85
C THR A 5 3.49 24.73 -3.31
N THR A 6 2.66 23.80 -3.82
CA THR A 6 1.48 23.32 -3.05
C THR A 6 1.05 21.96 -3.57
N SER A 7 1.71 20.87 -3.15
CA SER A 7 1.11 19.54 -3.27
C SER A 7 1.77 18.46 -2.40
N THR A 8 2.45 18.81 -1.30
CA THR A 8 3.07 17.81 -0.41
C THR A 8 2.26 17.52 0.85
N ASN A 9 1.34 18.41 1.24
CA ASN A 9 0.60 18.29 2.50
C ASN A 9 -0.57 17.28 2.45
N THR A 10 -1.18 17.07 1.28
CA THR A 10 -2.35 16.18 1.15
C THR A 10 -1.91 14.72 1.02
N GLU A 11 -0.88 14.44 0.21
CA GLU A 11 -0.29 13.10 0.07
C GLU A 11 0.25 12.58 1.40
N THR A 12 1.00 13.42 2.14
CA THR A 12 1.50 13.05 3.48
C THR A 12 0.38 12.75 4.46
N ASN A 13 -0.77 13.44 4.36
CA ASN A 13 -1.91 13.16 5.21
C ASN A 13 -2.53 11.78 4.89
N SER A 14 -2.75 11.46 3.62
CA SER A 14 -3.38 10.20 3.18
C SER A 14 -2.53 8.96 3.44
N THR A 15 -1.20 9.05 3.24
CA THR A 15 -0.28 7.97 3.65
C THR A 15 -0.32 7.75 5.17
N VAL A 16 -0.31 8.82 5.97
CA VAL A 16 -0.42 8.71 7.42
C VAL A 16 -1.76 8.09 7.84
N ARG A 17 -2.85 8.45 7.16
CA ARG A 17 -4.19 7.86 7.39
C ARG A 17 -4.20 6.35 7.10
N LEU A 18 -3.62 5.91 5.98
CA LEU A 18 -3.50 4.47 5.67
C LEU A 18 -2.67 3.73 6.73
N VAL A 19 -1.50 4.26 7.09
CA VAL A 19 -0.63 3.65 8.11
C VAL A 19 -1.33 3.60 9.47
N ALA A 20 -2.07 4.64 9.85
CA ALA A 20 -2.83 4.67 11.09
C ALA A 20 -3.95 3.60 11.08
N ALA A 21 -4.69 3.46 9.98
CA ALA A 21 -5.72 2.45 9.84
C ALA A 21 -5.14 1.03 9.98
N LEU A 22 -4.01 0.76 9.31
CA LEU A 22 -3.30 -0.51 9.42
C LEU A 22 -2.81 -0.78 10.85
N LYS A 23 -2.28 0.23 11.55
CA LYS A 23 -1.88 0.10 12.96
C LYS A 23 -3.05 -0.20 13.89
N VAL A 24 -4.20 0.45 13.69
CA VAL A 24 -5.43 0.18 14.46
C VAL A 24 -5.89 -1.27 14.27
N LEU A 25 -5.71 -1.81 13.06
CA LEU A 25 -5.99 -3.21 12.73
C LEU A 25 -4.91 -4.19 13.23
N GLY A 26 -3.85 -3.69 13.87
CA GLY A 26 -2.76 -4.53 14.39
C GLY A 26 -1.78 -5.01 13.32
N VAL A 27 -1.76 -4.40 12.13
CA VAL A 27 -0.81 -4.73 11.08
C VAL A 27 0.60 -4.30 11.50
N THR A 28 1.51 -5.24 11.40
CA THR A 28 2.95 -5.13 11.70
C THR A 28 3.77 -5.60 10.51
N ASP A 29 5.09 -5.41 10.56
CA ASP A 29 5.99 -5.88 9.50
C ASP A 29 6.01 -7.42 9.37
N ASP A 30 5.75 -8.14 10.47
CA ASP A 30 5.60 -9.60 10.50
C ASP A 30 4.27 -10.09 9.93
N THR A 31 3.35 -9.18 9.60
CA THR A 31 2.04 -9.55 9.06
C THR A 31 2.22 -10.16 7.67
N PRO A 32 1.66 -11.38 7.42
CA PRO A 32 1.81 -12.04 6.13
C PRO A 32 1.40 -11.14 4.97
N LEU A 33 2.17 -11.17 3.88
CA LEU A 33 2.00 -10.28 2.73
C LEU A 33 0.57 -10.31 2.17
N HIS A 34 0.00 -11.52 2.02
CA HIS A 34 -1.38 -11.71 1.56
C HIS A 34 -2.42 -11.04 2.49
N LEU A 35 -2.16 -11.02 3.81
CA LEU A 35 -3.05 -10.37 4.77
C LEU A 35 -2.92 -8.85 4.68
N ARG A 36 -1.69 -8.32 4.51
CA ARG A 36 -1.46 -6.89 4.24
C ARG A 36 -2.19 -6.44 2.96
N GLN A 37 -2.10 -7.22 1.88
CA GLN A 37 -2.83 -6.96 0.64
C GLN A 37 -4.35 -6.98 0.83
N LEU A 38 -4.89 -7.95 1.57
CA LEU A 38 -6.32 -8.05 1.84
C LEU A 38 -6.84 -6.83 2.62
N LEU A 39 -6.11 -6.40 3.65
CA LEU A 39 -6.49 -5.27 4.49
C LEU A 39 -6.43 -3.95 3.72
N ILE A 40 -5.39 -3.72 2.92
CA ILE A 40 -5.31 -2.52 2.07
C ILE A 40 -6.43 -2.52 1.02
N SER A 41 -6.76 -3.68 0.44
CA SER A 41 -7.90 -3.81 -0.49
C SER A 41 -9.24 -3.50 0.18
N SER A 42 -9.41 -3.88 1.45
CA SER A 42 -10.59 -3.54 2.24
C SER A 42 -10.69 -2.03 2.47
N ILE A 43 -9.58 -1.37 2.85
CA ILE A 43 -9.52 0.09 3.03
C ILE A 43 -9.80 0.80 1.70
N LEU A 44 -9.25 0.31 0.59
CA LEU A 44 -9.50 0.83 -0.76
C LEU A 44 -11.00 0.80 -1.10
N SER A 45 -11.68 -0.30 -0.78
CA SER A 45 -13.12 -0.40 -1.04
C SER A 45 -13.92 0.64 -0.26
N VAL A 46 -13.53 0.93 0.98
CA VAL A 46 -14.16 1.98 1.81
C VAL A 46 -13.81 3.37 1.27
N ALA A 47 -12.59 3.59 0.81
CA ALA A 47 -12.17 4.85 0.20
C ALA A 47 -12.97 5.15 -1.08
N LYS A 48 -13.15 4.13 -1.94
CA LYS A 48 -13.99 4.21 -3.14
C LYS A 48 -15.45 4.49 -2.82
N PHE A 49 -15.98 3.90 -1.75
CA PHE A 49 -17.35 4.19 -1.31
C PHE A 49 -17.54 5.63 -0.83
N ASN A 50 -16.48 6.25 -0.29
CA ASN A 50 -16.50 7.62 0.23
C ASN A 50 -15.95 8.67 -0.76
N ASP A 51 -15.62 8.29 -1.99
CA ASP A 51 -14.97 9.15 -2.99
C ASP A 51 -13.69 9.86 -2.48
N ASP A 52 -12.93 9.23 -1.57
CA ASP A 52 -11.66 9.76 -1.05
C ASP A 52 -10.52 9.48 -2.04
N ALA A 53 -10.42 10.32 -3.09
CA ALA A 53 -9.46 10.17 -4.19
C ALA A 53 -8.01 10.01 -3.72
N ASP A 54 -7.58 10.79 -2.72
CA ASP A 54 -6.21 10.72 -2.22
C ASP A 54 -5.94 9.37 -1.52
N LEU A 55 -6.91 8.85 -0.76
CA LEU A 55 -6.76 7.55 -0.10
C LEU A 55 -6.85 6.38 -1.11
N ILE A 56 -7.64 6.54 -2.16
CA ILE A 56 -7.72 5.58 -3.28
C ILE A 56 -6.34 5.43 -3.93
N ASP A 57 -5.73 6.54 -4.36
CA ASP A 57 -4.43 6.54 -5.05
C ASP A 57 -3.34 5.91 -4.18
N ILE A 58 -3.31 6.25 -2.88
CA ILE A 58 -2.35 5.69 -1.93
C ILE A 58 -2.54 4.18 -1.70
N CYS A 59 -3.79 3.71 -1.64
CA CYS A 59 -4.06 2.29 -1.49
C CYS A 59 -3.68 1.50 -2.76
N GLU A 60 -3.98 2.04 -3.96
CA GLU A 60 -3.61 1.42 -5.23
C GLU A 60 -2.08 1.37 -5.41
N PHE A 61 -1.38 2.46 -5.10
CA PHE A 61 0.08 2.47 -5.09
C PHE A 61 0.67 1.45 -4.11
N SER A 62 0.13 1.38 -2.89
CA SER A 62 0.60 0.44 -1.87
C SER A 62 0.38 -1.02 -2.29
N LEU A 63 -0.76 -1.34 -2.91
CA LEU A 63 -1.05 -2.67 -3.43
C LEU A 63 -0.10 -3.06 -4.57
N ALA A 64 0.15 -2.15 -5.52
CA ALA A 64 1.09 -2.41 -6.61
C ALA A 64 2.49 -2.72 -6.08
N ARG A 65 2.95 -1.98 -5.06
CA ARG A 65 4.24 -2.25 -4.41
C ARG A 65 4.30 -3.62 -3.74
N LEU A 66 3.25 -4.01 -3.02
CA LEU A 66 3.18 -5.34 -2.38
C LEU A 66 3.08 -6.49 -3.40
N GLN A 67 2.55 -6.23 -4.60
CA GLN A 67 2.56 -7.21 -5.69
C GLN A 67 3.97 -7.41 -6.25
N THR A 68 4.74 -6.33 -6.41
CA THR A 68 6.15 -6.44 -6.81
C THR A 68 6.99 -7.20 -5.77
N GLU A 69 6.77 -6.96 -4.47
CA GLU A 69 7.42 -7.73 -3.38
C GLU A 69 7.13 -9.25 -3.51
N LEU A 70 5.88 -9.62 -3.86
CA LEU A 70 5.49 -11.02 -4.06
C LEU A 70 6.16 -11.65 -5.30
N GLU A 71 6.28 -10.90 -6.39
CA GLU A 71 6.93 -11.37 -7.61
C GLU A 71 8.42 -11.65 -7.41
N ASP A 72 9.10 -10.82 -6.61
CA ASP A 72 10.50 -11.02 -6.27
C ASP A 72 10.69 -12.23 -5.33
N ASP A 73 9.84 -12.41 -4.31
CA ASP A 73 9.86 -13.60 -3.44
C ASP A 73 9.67 -14.92 -4.24
N VAL A 74 8.77 -14.91 -5.23
CA VAL A 74 8.54 -16.08 -6.10
C VAL A 74 9.74 -16.33 -7.02
N ARG A 75 10.39 -15.28 -7.53
CA ARG A 75 11.58 -15.41 -8.39
C ARG A 75 12.79 -15.92 -7.63
N GLU A 76 12.99 -15.52 -6.37
CA GLU A 76 14.06 -16.07 -5.54
C GLU A 76 13.82 -17.53 -5.17
N ASN A 77 12.57 -17.93 -4.90
CA ASN A 77 12.23 -19.31 -4.56
C ASN A 77 12.25 -20.28 -5.77
N ALA A 78 12.14 -19.76 -6.99
CA ALA A 78 12.24 -20.53 -8.23
C ALA A 78 13.71 -20.78 -8.68
N GLY A 79 14.70 -20.23 -7.96
CA GLY A 79 16.11 -20.20 -8.35
C GLY A 79 16.97 -21.40 -7.96
N SER A 80 16.44 -22.45 -7.33
CA SER A 80 17.22 -23.64 -6.98
C SER A 80 16.72 -24.88 -7.72
N PRO A 81 17.25 -25.18 -8.92
CA PRO A 81 17.18 -26.54 -9.45
C PRO A 81 17.93 -27.42 -8.45
N ILE A 82 17.22 -28.35 -7.83
CA ILE A 82 17.79 -29.44 -7.05
C ILE A 82 18.76 -30.17 -8.00
N HIS A 83 20.06 -30.09 -7.70
CA HIS A 83 21.11 -30.84 -8.38
C HIS A 83 21.16 -32.28 -7.86
#